data_AF-A0A1R4IS95-F1
#
_entry.id   AF-A0A1R4IS95-F1
#
_cell.length_a   1.000
_cell.length_b   1.000
_cell.length_c   1.000
_cell.angle_alpha   90.00
_cell.angle_beta   90.00
_cell.angle_gamma   90.00
#
_symmetry.space_group_name_H-M   'P 1'
#
loop_
_entity.id
_entity.type
_entity.pdbx_description
1 polymer ?
#
loop_
_entity_poly.entity_id
_entity_poly.type
_entity_poly.pdbx_seq_one_letter_code
_entity_poly.pdbx_strand_id
1 'polypeptide(L)' 'MDAEALSDFSRFLDEVLFETACVEFPDGEWKVIIHTPNPEISFAFDEWEFADFKTAVHDALCLYQVYNIINS' A
#
# COMPACT_ATOMS: atom_id res chain seq x y z
N MET A 1 8.07 -7.60 12.96
CA MET A 1 7.55 -7.29 11.62
C MET A 1 8.28 -8.21 10.66
N ASP A 2 7.55 -8.94 9.84
CA ASP A 2 8.18 -9.78 8.81
C ASP A 2 8.58 -8.89 7.63
N ALA A 3 9.89 -8.73 7.45
CA ALA A 3 10.47 -7.85 6.44
C ALA A 3 10.17 -8.33 5.02
N GLU A 4 10.09 -9.65 4.85
CA GLU A 4 9.80 -10.27 3.56
C GLU A 4 8.35 -10.00 3.19
N ALA A 5 7.42 -10.19 4.15
CA ALA A 5 6.02 -9.85 3.95
C ALA A 5 5.78 -8.36 3.63
N LEU A 6 6.49 -7.44 4.29
CA LEU A 6 6.38 -6.01 3.99
C LEU A 6 6.96 -5.66 2.61
N SER A 7 8.08 -6.28 2.23
CA SER A 7 8.70 -6.11 0.91
C SER A 7 7.80 -6.63 -0.23
N ASP A 8 7.19 -7.80 -0.05
CA ASP A 8 6.23 -8.36 -0.99
C ASP A 8 4.99 -7.48 -1.10
N PHE A 9 4.48 -6.96 0.02
CA PHE A 9 3.36 -6.03 0.01
C PHE A 9 3.69 -4.71 -0.70
N SER A 10 4.87 -4.12 -0.45
CA SER A 10 5.32 -2.93 -1.18
C SER A 10 5.34 -3.16 -2.70
N ARG A 11 5.87 -4.31 -3.14
CA ARG A 11 5.92 -4.66 -4.57
C ARG A 11 4.52 -4.81 -5.16
N PHE A 12 3.62 -5.48 -4.44
CA PHE A 12 2.22 -5.58 -4.84
C PHE A 12 1.57 -4.21 -5.03
N LEU A 13 1.79 -3.26 -4.10
CA LEU A 13 1.24 -1.91 -4.23
C LEU A 13 1.82 -1.14 -5.42
N ASP A 14 3.10 -1.34 -5.76
CA ASP A 14 3.74 -0.70 -6.91
C ASP A 14 3.19 -1.22 -8.25
N GLU A 15 2.69 -2.46 -8.29
CA GLU A 15 2.03 -3.04 -9.47
C GLU A 15 0.60 -2.52 -9.67
N VAL A 16 -0.01 -1.96 -8.63
CA VAL A 16 -1.36 -1.39 -8.70
C VAL A 16 -1.31 0.04 -9.27
N LEU A 17 -1.78 0.19 -10.50
CA LEU A 17 -1.95 1.49 -11.15
C LEU A 17 -3.37 2.00 -10.94
N PHE A 18 -3.51 3.16 -10.28
CA PHE A 18 -4.80 3.74 -9.92
C PHE A 18 -5.71 3.88 -11.14
N GLU A 19 -5.17 4.38 -12.25
CA GLU A 19 -5.88 4.65 -13.50
C GLU A 19 -6.53 3.39 -14.12
N THR A 20 -6.02 2.21 -13.78
CA THR A 20 -6.52 0.93 -14.31
C THR A 20 -7.26 0.10 -13.27
N ALA A 21 -7.02 0.34 -11.98
CA ALA A 21 -7.55 -0.44 -10.88
C ALA A 21 -8.69 0.28 -10.12
N CYS A 22 -8.91 1.56 -10.38
CA CYS A 22 -9.96 2.33 -9.71
C CYS A 22 -11.36 1.95 -10.21
N VAL A 23 -12.33 2.13 -9.32
CA VAL A 23 -13.76 2.00 -9.59
C VAL A 23 -14.47 3.27 -9.13
N GLU A 24 -15.53 3.64 -9.82
CA GLU A 24 -16.38 4.75 -9.41
C GLU A 24 -17.26 4.32 -8.23
N PHE A 25 -17.20 5.08 -7.14
CA PHE A 25 -18.07 4.89 -5.98
C PHE A 25 -19.42 5.60 -6.19
N PRO A 26 -20.46 5.27 -5.40
CA PRO A 26 -21.79 5.87 -5.57
C PRO A 26 -21.87 7.39 -5.40
N ASP A 27 -20.85 7.99 -4.78
CA ASP A 27 -20.68 9.44 -4.63
C ASP A 27 -20.00 10.11 -5.84
N GLY A 28 -19.56 9.32 -6.83
CA GLY A 28 -18.85 9.78 -8.02
C GLY A 28 -17.33 9.89 -7.83
N GLU A 29 -16.80 9.52 -6.66
CA GLU A 29 -15.35 9.49 -6.43
C GLU A 29 -14.74 8.21 -7.02
N TRP A 30 -13.56 8.33 -7.65
CA TRP A 30 -12.80 7.18 -8.09
C TRP A 30 -11.92 6.69 -6.95
N LYS A 31 -12.00 5.40 -6.64
CA LYS A 31 -11.20 4.81 -5.57
C LYS A 31 -10.59 3.49 -6.00
N VAL A 32 -9.37 3.22 -5.55
CA VAL A 32 -8.76 1.90 -5.62
C VAL A 32 -9.10 1.10 -4.37
N ILE A 33 -9.39 -0.19 -4.53
CA ILE A 33 -9.74 -1.07 -3.42
C ILE A 33 -8.59 -2.04 -3.17
N ILE A 34 -8.04 -2.02 -1.96
CA ILE A 34 -7.02 -2.95 -1.50
C ILE A 34 -7.64 -3.94 -0.51
N HIS A 35 -7.67 -5.21 -0.90
CA HIS A 35 -8.19 -6.28 -0.06
C HIS A 35 -7.18 -6.68 1.01
N THR A 36 -7.64 -6.83 2.25
CA THR A 36 -6.82 -7.39 3.33
C THR A 36 -6.97 -8.91 3.39
N PRO A 37 -6.09 -9.63 4.12
CA PRO A 37 -6.28 -11.06 4.38
C PRO A 37 -7.60 -11.38 5.11
N ASN A 38 -8.21 -10.41 5.80
CA ASN A 38 -9.57 -10.56 6.30
C ASN A 38 -10.56 -10.16 5.19
N PRO A 39 -11.35 -11.10 4.65
CA PRO A 39 -12.27 -10.83 3.54
C PRO A 39 -13.36 -9.80 3.86
N GLU A 40 -13.63 -9.55 5.14
CA GLU A 40 -14.61 -8.54 5.58
C GLU A 40 -14.03 -7.11 5.61
N ILE A 41 -12.72 -6.97 5.45
CA ILE A 41 -12.02 -5.67 5.56
C ILE A 41 -11.28 -5.39 4.26
N SER A 42 -11.58 -4.24 3.66
CA SER A 42 -10.88 -3.69 2.51
C SER A 42 -10.65 -2.20 2.73
N PHE A 43 -9.56 -1.68 2.18
CA PHE A 43 -9.27 -0.25 2.18
C PHE A 43 -9.67 0.34 0.82
N ALA A 44 -10.27 1.51 0.85
CA ALA A 44 -10.58 2.29 -0.34
C ALA A 44 -9.81 3.61 -0.25
N PHE A 45 -9.11 3.97 -1.31
CA PHE A 45 -8.29 5.17 -1.37
C PHE A 45 -8.61 5.93 -2.65
N ASP A 46 -8.68 7.26 -2.57
CA ASP A 46 -8.50 8.08 -3.76
C ASP A 46 -7.05 8.03 -4.26
N GLU A 47 -6.77 8.70 -5.37
CA GLU A 47 -5.44 8.69 -6.01
C GLU A 47 -4.34 9.22 -5.09
N TRP A 48 -4.62 10.31 -4.37
CA TRP A 48 -3.65 10.97 -3.48
C TRP A 48 -3.42 10.15 -2.23
N GLU A 49 -4.50 9.68 -1.61
CA GLU A 49 -4.44 8.78 -0.45
C GLU A 49 -3.66 7.50 -0.78
N PHE A 50 -3.84 6.96 -1.99
CA PHE A 50 -3.12 5.77 -2.43
C PHE A 50 -1.64 6.05 -2.66
N ALA A 51 -1.29 7.17 -3.27
CA ALA A 51 0.10 7.58 -3.47
C ALA A 51 0.83 7.83 -2.13
N ASP A 52 0.16 8.48 -1.19
CA ASP A 52 0.67 8.71 0.17
C ASP A 52 0.86 7.39 0.91
N PHE A 53 -0.10 6.46 0.80
CA PHE A 53 0.01 5.14 1.40
C PHE A 53 1.21 4.34 0.85
N LYS A 54 1.44 4.33 -0.47
CA LYS A 54 2.62 3.71 -1.08
C LYS A 54 3.92 4.29 -0.54
N THR A 55 3.99 5.62 -0.44
CA THR A 55 5.16 6.33 0.10
C THR A 55 5.42 5.92 1.54
N ALA A 56 4.38 5.87 2.39
CA ALA A 56 4.52 5.45 3.78
C ALA A 56 5.02 4.00 3.93
N VAL A 57 4.57 3.08 3.06
CA VAL A 57 5.06 1.69 3.04
C VAL A 57 6.54 1.65 2.63
N HIS A 58 6.94 2.44 1.63
CA HIS A 58 8.34 2.53 1.20
C HIS A 58 9.24 3.09 2.32
N ASP A 59 8.80 4.15 2.99
CA ASP A 59 9.51 4.76 4.11
C ASP A 59 9.66 3.78 5.28
N ALA A 60 8.62 3.00 5.58
CA ALA A 60 8.68 1.96 6.61
C ALA A 60 9.72 0.88 6.26
N LEU A 61 9.79 0.46 4.99
CA LEU A 61 10.79 -0.50 4.51
C LEU A 61 12.21 0.07 4.63
N CYS A 62 12.40 1.33 4.22
CA CYS A 62 13.67 2.03 4.34
C CYS A 62 14.12 2.14 5.81
N LEU A 63 13.24 2.57 6.71
CA LEU A 63 13.53 2.66 8.15
C LEU A 63 13.90 1.30 8.75
N TYR A 64 13.22 0.23 8.32
CA TYR A 64 13.55 -1.12 8.75
C TYR A 64 14.97 -1.53 8.29
N GLN A 65 15.34 -1.24 7.04
CA GLN A 65 16.68 -1.50 6.53
C GLN A 65 17.75 -0.71 7.30
N VAL A 66 17.51 0.57 7.55
CA VAL A 66 18.40 1.42 8.37
C VAL A 66 18.57 0.86 9.77
N TYR A 67 17.46 0.45 10.42
CA TYR A 67 17.50 -0.14 11.76
C TYR A 67 18.35 -1.42 11.79
N ASN A 68 18.28 -2.26 10.76
CA ASN A 68 19.10 -3.46 10.69
C ASN A 68 20.59 -3.16 10.52
N ILE A 69 20.95 -2.12 9.78
CA ILE A 69 22.35 -1.68 9.61
C ILE A 69 22.91 -1.11 10.93
N ILE A 70 22.10 -0.39 11.70
CA ILE A 70 22.54 0.19 12.97
C ILE A 70 22.78 -0.89 14.04
N ASN A 71 21.97 -1.95 14.02
CA ASN A 71 22.03 -3.03 15.02
C ASN A 71 22.80 -4.28 14.54
N SER A 72 23.50 -4.19 13.42
CA SER A 72 24.37 -5.25 12.87
C SER A 72 25.81 -5.18 13.38
#